data_AF-A0A0N0BPG3-F1
#
_entry.id   AF-A0A0N0BPG3-F1
#
_cell.length_a   1.000
_cell.length_b   1.000
_cell.length_c   1.000
_cell.angle_alpha   90.00
_cell.angle_beta   90.00
_cell.angle_gamma   90.00
#
_symmetry.space_group_name_H-M   'P 1'
#
loop_
_entity.id
_entity.type
_entity.pdbx_description
1 polymer ?
#
loop_
_entity_poly.entity_id
_entity_poly.type
_entity_poly.pdbx_seq_one_letter_code
_entity_poly.pdbx_strand_id
1 'polypeptide(L)'
;MAADELRSRLQRVAPATSGRLTASEFLLSGAAAGLVGWGGTQAIVWSGHADGALLASALWTVILGGFVGLTVLHAPDPVRFSDAMLAWGTVNTTAAALTVAGLFGVVPGQLAFWYAWVAATAVGYCWTGGVLEGAGQPVRGRGYLGAGVVGLGLLAIGAVAFPLVAPAGYLALGALHALPMLLDVRTALPAVHRTGVVGVAVAAMLVAGVVIA
;
A
#
# COMPACT_ATOMS: atom_id res chain seq x y z
N MET A 1 -7.57 23.18 9.92
CA MET A 1 -8.59 23.24 11.00
C MET A 1 -9.11 21.87 11.41
N ALA A 2 -9.92 21.15 10.61
CA ALA A 2 -10.44 19.83 11.02
C ALA A 2 -9.34 18.76 11.21
N ALA A 3 -8.35 18.71 10.32
CA ALA A 3 -7.22 17.78 10.42
C ALA A 3 -6.30 18.08 11.61
N ASP A 4 -6.06 19.36 11.91
CA ASP A 4 -5.20 19.77 13.04
C ASP A 4 -5.86 19.48 14.38
N GLU A 5 -7.18 19.66 14.48
CA GLU A 5 -7.93 19.30 15.67
C GLU A 5 -7.90 17.77 15.89
N LEU A 6 -8.14 16.99 14.84
CA LEU A 6 -8.03 15.53 14.89
C LEU A 6 -6.62 15.11 15.33
N ARG A 7 -5.57 15.69 14.74
CA ARG A 7 -4.18 15.42 15.11
C ARG A 7 -3.93 15.69 16.59
N SER A 8 -4.39 16.84 17.09
CA SER A 8 -4.25 17.20 18.51
C SER A 8 -4.96 16.22 19.44
N ARG A 9 -6.15 15.73 19.04
CA ARG A 9 -6.91 14.74 19.82
C ARG A 9 -6.19 13.40 19.84
N LEU A 10 -5.71 12.95 18.69
CA LEU A 10 -4.96 11.69 18.57
C LEU A 10 -3.67 11.72 19.39
N GLN A 11 -2.92 12.83 19.36
CA GLN A 11 -1.70 12.99 20.17
C GLN A 11 -1.97 12.87 21.68
N ARG A 12 -3.12 13.36 22.17
CA ARG A 12 -3.47 13.30 23.60
C ARG A 12 -3.83 11.89 24.09
N VAL A 13 -4.40 11.06 23.22
CA VAL A 13 -4.87 9.70 23.58
C VAL A 13 -3.89 8.60 23.17
N ALA A 14 -2.93 8.94 22.31
CA ALA A 14 -1.93 8.02 21.83
C ALA A 14 -1.01 7.54 22.96
N PRO A 15 -0.64 6.25 22.99
CA PRO A 15 0.35 5.77 23.93
C PRO A 15 1.71 6.43 23.66
N ALA A 16 2.53 6.50 24.71
CA ALA A 16 3.91 6.94 24.62
C ALA A 16 4.67 6.09 23.61
N THR A 17 5.41 6.76 22.72
CA THR A 17 6.29 6.09 21.74
C THR A 17 7.72 6.08 22.26
N SER A 18 8.46 5.00 21.97
CA SER A 18 9.90 4.98 22.22
C SER A 18 10.68 5.85 21.24
N GLY A 19 10.07 6.26 20.10
CA GLY A 19 10.72 7.07 19.06
C GLY A 19 11.95 6.44 18.41
N ARG A 20 12.10 5.12 18.52
CA ARG A 20 13.31 4.38 18.08
C ARG A 20 13.30 4.04 16.60
N LEU A 21 12.12 4.06 15.97
CA LEU A 21 11.98 3.70 14.57
C LEU A 21 12.32 4.92 13.69
N THR A 22 13.42 4.81 12.93
CA THR A 22 13.79 5.83 11.95
C THR A 22 12.80 5.86 10.79
N ALA A 23 12.78 6.96 10.02
CA ALA A 23 11.93 7.06 8.83
C ALA A 23 12.26 5.98 7.79
N SER A 24 13.54 5.65 7.61
CA SER A 24 13.97 4.58 6.70
C SER A 24 13.49 3.21 7.17
N GLU A 25 13.66 2.88 8.45
CA GLU A 25 13.17 1.61 8.99
C GLU A 25 11.65 1.51 8.90
N PHE A 26 10.92 2.59 9.16
CA PHE A 26 9.47 2.64 8.97
C PHE A 26 9.06 2.31 7.53
N LEU A 27 9.70 2.94 6.53
CA LEU A 27 9.44 2.67 5.12
C LEU A 27 9.81 1.22 4.74
N LEU A 28 10.94 0.70 5.23
CA LEU A 28 11.36 -0.68 4.97
C LEU A 28 10.41 -1.69 5.63
N SER A 29 9.95 -1.43 6.85
CA SER A 29 8.94 -2.26 7.52
C SER A 29 7.61 -2.25 6.76
N GLY A 30 7.18 -1.09 6.26
CA GLY A 30 5.98 -0.97 5.42
C GLY A 30 6.11 -1.71 4.09
N ALA A 31 7.30 -1.63 3.47
CA ALA A 31 7.60 -2.37 2.24
C ALA A 31 7.60 -3.88 2.48
N ALA A 32 8.23 -4.34 3.55
CA ALA A 32 8.28 -5.76 3.92
C ALA A 32 6.87 -6.30 4.24
N ALA A 33 6.08 -5.56 5.03
CA ALA A 33 4.69 -5.90 5.33
C ALA A 33 3.86 -6.05 4.06
N GLY A 34 4.03 -5.13 3.10
CA GLY A 34 3.39 -5.20 1.80
C GLY A 34 3.81 -6.42 0.98
N LEU A 35 5.11 -6.67 0.83
CA LEU A 35 5.62 -7.82 0.08
C LEU A 35 5.09 -9.14 0.65
N VAL A 36 5.15 -9.30 1.97
CA VAL A 36 4.69 -10.52 2.64
C VAL A 36 3.18 -10.66 2.52
N GLY A 37 2.41 -9.60 2.76
CA GLY A 37 0.95 -9.64 2.68
C GLY A 37 0.46 -9.92 1.27
N TRP A 38 0.96 -9.20 0.27
CA TRP A 38 0.54 -9.37 -1.13
C TRP A 38 1.06 -10.67 -1.74
N GLY A 39 2.31 -11.05 -1.47
CA GLY A 39 2.88 -12.33 -1.89
C GLY A 39 2.15 -13.52 -1.26
N GLY A 40 1.86 -13.44 0.04
CA GLY A 40 1.04 -14.46 0.72
C GLY A 40 -0.39 -14.52 0.19
N THR A 41 -1.00 -13.39 -0.13
CA THR A 41 -2.33 -13.33 -0.77
C THR A 41 -2.29 -14.05 -2.13
N GLN A 42 -1.27 -13.80 -2.97
CA GLN A 42 -1.11 -14.50 -4.24
C GLN A 42 -0.96 -16.02 -4.05
N ALA A 43 -0.12 -16.45 -3.09
CA ALA A 43 0.10 -17.86 -2.81
C ALA A 43 -1.19 -18.57 -2.36
N ILE A 44 -2.01 -17.89 -1.55
CA ILE A 44 -3.33 -18.40 -1.14
C ILE A 44 -4.24 -18.56 -2.36
N VAL A 45 -4.27 -17.58 -3.26
CA VAL A 45 -5.06 -17.65 -4.49
C VAL A 45 -4.62 -18.82 -5.38
N TRP A 46 -3.31 -19.00 -5.58
CA TRP A 46 -2.78 -20.11 -6.38
C TRP A 46 -3.03 -21.49 -5.77
N SER A 47 -3.17 -21.59 -4.44
CA SER A 47 -3.50 -22.87 -3.81
C SER A 47 -4.95 -23.31 -4.07
N GLY A 48 -5.82 -22.41 -4.54
CA GLY A 48 -7.23 -22.72 -4.80
C GLY A 48 -8.03 -23.06 -3.54
N HIS A 49 -7.56 -22.66 -2.36
CA HIS A 49 -8.21 -22.99 -1.09
C HIS A 49 -9.62 -22.40 -1.01
N ALA A 50 -10.60 -23.21 -0.60
CA ALA A 50 -12.01 -22.82 -0.50
C ALA A 50 -12.23 -21.54 0.34
N ASP A 51 -11.49 -21.36 1.44
CA ASP A 51 -11.57 -20.21 2.34
C ASP A 51 -10.51 -19.13 2.06
N GLY A 52 -10.00 -19.06 0.83
CA GLY A 52 -8.86 -18.21 0.46
C GLY A 52 -9.02 -16.74 0.88
N ALA A 53 -10.22 -16.16 0.73
CA ALA A 53 -10.49 -14.78 1.14
C ALA A 53 -10.39 -14.58 2.66
N LEU A 54 -10.86 -15.55 3.46
CA LEU A 54 -10.76 -15.50 4.91
C LEU A 54 -9.31 -15.69 5.38
N LEU A 55 -8.58 -16.63 4.77
CA LEU A 55 -7.16 -16.85 5.04
C LEU A 55 -6.31 -15.62 4.72
N ALA A 56 -6.54 -14.98 3.58
CA ALA A 56 -5.87 -13.74 3.23
C ALA A 56 -6.22 -12.61 4.22
N SER A 57 -7.47 -12.53 4.67
CA SER A 57 -7.89 -11.55 5.67
C SER A 57 -7.22 -11.79 7.04
N ALA A 58 -7.07 -13.06 7.45
CA ALA A 58 -6.36 -13.43 8.67
C ALA A 58 -4.86 -13.08 8.58
N LEU A 59 -4.22 -13.40 7.45
CA LEU A 59 -2.84 -13.01 7.16
C LEU A 59 -2.65 -11.49 7.30
N TRP A 60 -3.51 -10.71 6.64
CA TRP A 60 -3.44 -9.25 6.71
C TRP A 60 -3.70 -8.71 8.10
N THR A 61 -4.60 -9.32 8.87
CA THR A 61 -4.86 -8.92 10.26
C THR A 61 -3.60 -9.04 11.11
N VAL A 62 -2.85 -10.14 10.97
CA VAL A 62 -1.59 -10.33 11.69
C VAL A 62 -0.52 -9.32 11.24
N ILE A 63 -0.35 -9.15 9.94
CA ILE A 63 0.67 -8.24 9.37
C ILE A 63 0.36 -6.78 9.72
N LEU A 64 -0.87 -6.33 9.51
CA LEU A 64 -1.31 -4.97 9.84
C LEU A 64 -1.25 -4.73 11.35
N GLY A 65 -1.68 -5.70 12.17
CA GLY A 65 -1.56 -5.61 13.62
C GLY A 65 -0.11 -5.40 14.06
N GLY A 66 0.82 -6.16 13.49
CA GLY A 66 2.27 -5.99 13.74
C GLY A 66 2.79 -4.63 13.28
N PHE A 67 2.46 -4.20 12.07
CA PHE A 67 2.91 -2.92 11.52
C PHE A 67 2.32 -1.71 12.27
N VAL A 68 1.03 -1.76 12.61
CA VAL A 68 0.37 -0.74 13.44
C VAL A 68 0.98 -0.70 14.83
N GLY A 69 1.22 -1.87 15.46
CA GLY A 69 1.90 -1.95 16.75
C GLY A 69 3.30 -1.33 16.72
N LEU A 70 4.12 -1.68 15.72
CA LEU A 70 5.43 -1.08 15.49
C LEU A 70 5.34 0.45 15.36
N THR A 71 4.39 0.93 14.56
CA THR A 71 4.20 2.35 14.29
C THR A 71 3.76 3.11 15.54
N VAL A 72 2.74 2.61 16.23
CA VAL A 72 2.16 3.24 17.41
C VAL A 72 3.15 3.28 18.58
N LEU A 73 3.95 2.23 18.76
CA LEU A 73 4.84 2.08 19.91
C LEU A 73 6.25 2.61 19.68
N HIS A 74 6.72 2.67 18.43
CA HIS A 74 8.13 2.97 18.13
C HIS A 74 8.36 4.10 17.12
N ALA A 75 7.38 4.45 16.28
CA ALA A 75 7.55 5.58 15.36
C ALA A 75 7.49 6.91 16.10
N PRO A 76 8.32 7.91 15.73
CA PRO A 76 8.24 9.23 16.34
C PRO A 76 6.95 9.94 15.89
N ASP A 77 6.47 10.87 16.70
CA ASP A 77 5.21 11.59 16.44
C ASP A 77 5.13 12.29 15.08
N PRO A 78 6.22 12.87 14.52
CA PRO A 78 6.21 13.38 13.15
C PRO A 78 5.86 12.34 12.07
N VAL A 79 6.08 11.05 12.33
CA VAL A 79 5.67 9.95 11.44
C VAL A 79 4.22 9.55 11.73
N ARG A 80 3.91 9.25 13.00
CA ARG A 80 2.58 8.76 13.45
C ARG A 80 1.45 9.69 13.05
N PHE A 81 1.70 11.00 13.09
CA PHE A 81 0.71 12.04 12.89
C PHE A 81 0.96 12.87 11.62
N SER A 82 1.79 12.36 10.70
CA SER A 82 1.99 12.96 9.39
C SER A 82 0.72 12.91 8.55
N ASP A 83 0.59 13.87 7.63
CA ASP A 83 -0.51 13.90 6.66
C ASP A 83 -0.52 12.66 5.76
N ALA A 84 0.67 12.15 5.42
CA ALA A 84 0.80 10.90 4.69
C ALA A 84 0.19 9.73 5.49
N MET A 85 0.49 9.61 6.79
CA MET A 85 -0.09 8.54 7.60
C MET A 85 -1.59 8.67 7.79
N LEU A 86 -2.12 9.87 7.95
CA LEU A 86 -3.57 10.07 8.00
C LEU A 86 -4.22 9.62 6.70
N ALA A 87 -3.66 9.98 5.54
CA ALA A 87 -4.18 9.56 4.24
C ALA A 87 -4.12 8.04 4.07
N TRP A 88 -2.98 7.41 4.35
CA TRP A 88 -2.82 5.95 4.30
C TRP A 88 -3.78 5.23 5.26
N GLY A 89 -3.93 5.75 6.47
CA GLY A 89 -4.90 5.25 7.44
C GLY A 89 -6.32 5.28 6.88
N THR A 90 -6.75 6.40 6.31
CA THR A 90 -8.09 6.54 5.71
C THR A 90 -8.30 5.56 4.56
N VAL A 91 -7.42 5.54 3.55
CA VAL A 91 -7.64 4.70 2.36
C VAL A 91 -7.56 3.20 2.69
N ASN A 92 -6.68 2.80 3.61
CA ASN A 92 -6.58 1.40 4.03
C ASN A 92 -7.78 0.98 4.87
N THR A 93 -8.28 1.84 5.77
CA THR A 93 -9.50 1.55 6.52
C THR A 93 -10.71 1.43 5.59
N THR A 94 -10.83 2.28 4.57
CA THR A 94 -11.89 2.15 3.56
C THR A 94 -11.78 0.85 2.78
N ALA A 95 -10.58 0.49 2.29
CA ALA A 95 -10.38 -0.77 1.57
C ALA A 95 -10.67 -1.99 2.46
N ALA A 96 -10.24 -1.97 3.73
CA ALA A 96 -10.54 -3.02 4.69
C ALA A 96 -12.05 -3.15 4.96
N ALA A 97 -12.78 -2.04 5.07
CA ALA A 97 -14.24 -2.07 5.23
C ALA A 97 -14.92 -2.72 4.01
N LEU A 98 -14.45 -2.41 2.79
CA LEU A 98 -14.94 -3.06 1.57
C LEU A 98 -14.61 -4.55 1.52
N THR A 99 -13.42 -4.95 1.98
CA THR A 99 -13.03 -6.36 2.13
C THR A 99 -13.97 -7.08 3.09
N VAL A 100 -14.24 -6.51 4.28
CA VAL A 100 -15.19 -7.09 5.25
C VAL A 100 -16.59 -7.20 4.64
N ALA A 101 -17.08 -6.15 3.98
CA ALA A 101 -18.37 -6.20 3.29
C ALA A 101 -18.40 -7.27 2.17
N GLY A 102 -17.29 -7.48 1.47
CA GLY A 102 -17.11 -8.54 0.49
C GLY A 102 -17.16 -9.95 1.09
N LEU A 103 -16.59 -10.15 2.29
CA LEU A 103 -16.69 -11.43 3.01
C LEU A 103 -18.15 -11.77 3.37
N PHE A 104 -18.98 -10.77 3.61
CA PHE A 104 -20.42 -10.95 3.85
C PHE A 104 -21.27 -10.94 2.58
N GLY A 105 -20.66 -10.86 1.39
CA GLY A 105 -21.38 -10.84 0.11
C GLY A 105 -22.14 -9.53 -0.19
N VAL A 106 -21.90 -8.47 0.58
CA VAL A 106 -22.55 -7.15 0.40
C VAL A 106 -21.92 -6.39 -0.77
N VAL A 107 -20.61 -6.55 -0.98
CA VAL A 107 -19.84 -5.90 -2.05
C VAL A 107 -19.33 -6.96 -3.03
N PRO A 108 -19.38 -6.74 -4.36
CA PRO A 108 -18.82 -7.67 -5.32
C PRO A 108 -17.35 -8.00 -5.04
N GLY A 109 -16.99 -9.29 -5.08
CA GLY A 109 -15.67 -9.75 -4.66
C GLY A 109 -14.51 -9.05 -5.37
N GLN A 110 -14.65 -8.79 -6.67
CA GLN A 110 -13.60 -8.09 -7.43
C GLN A 110 -13.39 -6.64 -6.95
N LEU A 111 -14.45 -5.95 -6.54
CA LEU A 111 -14.36 -4.63 -5.92
C LEU A 111 -13.72 -4.73 -4.53
N ALA A 112 -14.20 -5.66 -3.70
CA ALA A 112 -13.78 -5.82 -2.32
C ALA A 112 -12.32 -6.26 -2.13
N PHE A 113 -11.83 -7.16 -2.99
CA PHE A 113 -10.54 -7.83 -2.81
C PHE A 113 -9.44 -7.33 -3.76
N TRP A 114 -9.81 -6.71 -4.88
CA TRP A 114 -8.85 -6.19 -5.86
C TRP A 114 -8.92 -4.67 -6.01
N TYR A 115 -10.01 -4.14 -6.57
CA TYR A 115 -10.07 -2.73 -6.95
C TYR A 115 -9.93 -1.77 -5.78
N ALA A 116 -10.53 -2.09 -4.63
CA ALA A 116 -10.39 -1.30 -3.41
C ALA A 116 -8.93 -1.10 -3.02
N TRP A 117 -8.12 -2.15 -3.10
CA TRP A 117 -6.72 -2.12 -2.68
C TRP A 117 -5.81 -1.45 -3.70
N VAL A 118 -5.99 -1.72 -5.01
CA VAL A 118 -5.24 -1.00 -6.05
C VAL A 118 -5.55 0.50 -6.01
N ALA A 119 -6.82 0.87 -5.83
CA ALA A 119 -7.23 2.27 -5.69
C ALA A 119 -6.65 2.91 -4.43
N ALA A 120 -6.69 2.22 -3.27
CA ALA A 120 -6.09 2.70 -2.04
C ALA A 120 -4.59 2.95 -2.20
N THR A 121 -3.85 2.04 -2.84
CA THR A 121 -2.42 2.21 -3.13
C THR A 121 -2.16 3.39 -4.07
N ALA A 122 -2.93 3.52 -5.17
CA ALA A 122 -2.78 4.62 -6.11
C ALA A 122 -3.03 5.98 -5.44
N VAL A 123 -4.14 6.11 -4.69
CA VAL A 123 -4.48 7.33 -3.95
C VAL A 123 -3.46 7.63 -2.87
N GLY A 124 -3.05 6.62 -2.09
CA GLY A 124 -2.04 6.76 -1.03
C GLY A 124 -0.73 7.32 -1.56
N TYR A 125 -0.28 6.85 -2.73
CA TYR A 125 0.92 7.39 -3.38
C TYR A 125 0.76 8.76 -4.00
N CYS A 126 -0.37 9.03 -4.67
CA CYS A 126 -0.65 10.37 -5.17
C CYS A 126 -0.64 11.39 -4.02
N TRP A 127 -1.28 11.05 -2.89
CA TRP A 127 -1.33 11.90 -1.72
C TRP A 127 0.04 12.08 -1.06
N THR A 128 0.77 10.98 -0.83
CA THR A 128 2.13 11.03 -0.28
C THR A 128 3.04 11.90 -1.15
N GLY A 129 2.93 11.76 -2.47
CA GLY A 129 3.67 12.56 -3.43
C GLY A 129 3.35 14.05 -3.33
N GLY A 130 2.06 14.40 -3.28
CA GLY A 130 1.60 15.79 -3.12
C GLY A 130 2.04 16.42 -1.79
N VAL A 131 1.97 15.68 -0.68
CA VAL A 131 2.44 16.13 0.64
C VAL A 131 3.94 16.43 0.60
N LEU A 132 4.74 15.56 -0.02
CA LEU A 132 6.19 15.74 -0.11
C LEU A 132 6.60 16.89 -1.05
N GLU A 133 5.90 17.07 -2.17
CA GLU A 133 6.06 18.24 -3.04
C GLU A 133 5.77 19.55 -2.27
N GLY A 134 4.64 19.60 -1.55
CA GLY A 134 4.28 20.76 -0.73
C GLY A 134 5.25 21.03 0.42
N ALA A 135 5.91 19.99 0.94
CA ALA A 135 6.93 20.09 1.99
C ALA A 135 8.35 20.42 1.45
N GLY A 136 8.49 20.80 0.17
CA GLY A 136 9.77 21.17 -0.42
C GLY A 136 10.70 19.99 -0.71
N GLN A 137 10.14 18.77 -0.86
CA GLN A 137 10.88 17.54 -1.18
C GLN A 137 10.49 16.99 -2.57
N PRO A 138 10.63 17.77 -3.65
CA PRO A 138 10.08 17.45 -4.97
C PRO A 138 10.65 16.15 -5.55
N VAL A 139 11.94 15.85 -5.31
CA VAL A 139 12.57 14.62 -5.81
C VAL A 139 11.90 13.37 -5.23
N ARG A 140 11.56 13.38 -3.93
CA ARG A 140 10.85 12.28 -3.27
C ARG A 140 9.39 12.26 -3.70
N GLY A 141 8.73 13.43 -3.68
CA GLY A 141 7.33 13.56 -4.03
C GLY A 141 7.00 13.04 -5.43
N ARG A 142 7.81 13.40 -6.44
CA ARG A 142 7.64 12.90 -7.82
C ARG A 142 7.80 11.39 -7.95
N GLY A 143 8.67 10.78 -7.15
CA GLY A 143 8.82 9.33 -7.10
C GLY A 143 7.52 8.65 -6.71
N TYR A 144 6.86 9.16 -5.65
CA TYR A 144 5.56 8.66 -5.21
C TYR A 144 4.42 9.02 -6.18
N LEU A 145 4.38 10.22 -6.74
CA LEU A 145 3.40 10.58 -7.78
C LEU A 145 3.48 9.62 -8.98
N GLY A 146 4.69 9.32 -9.44
CA GLY A 146 4.89 8.36 -10.52
C GLY A 146 4.43 6.95 -10.16
N ALA A 147 4.64 6.49 -8.92
CA ALA A 147 4.06 5.23 -8.44
C ALA A 147 2.52 5.29 -8.41
N GLY A 148 1.93 6.42 -8.02
CA GLY A 148 0.49 6.67 -8.13
C GLY A 148 -0.03 6.53 -9.55
N VAL A 149 0.68 7.10 -10.53
CA VAL A 149 0.36 6.94 -11.98
C VAL A 149 0.42 5.47 -12.41
N VAL A 150 1.44 4.72 -11.99
CA VAL A 150 1.52 3.28 -12.25
C VAL A 150 0.33 2.54 -11.64
N GLY A 151 -0.07 2.91 -10.42
CA GLY A 151 -1.25 2.35 -9.75
C GLY A 151 -2.57 2.65 -10.48
N LEU A 152 -2.74 3.88 -10.97
CA LEU A 152 -3.89 4.25 -11.81
C LEU A 152 -3.90 3.46 -13.13
N GLY A 153 -2.74 3.25 -13.74
CA GLY A 153 -2.59 2.39 -14.92
C GLY A 153 -2.98 0.94 -14.62
N LEU A 154 -2.49 0.36 -13.52
CA LEU A 154 -2.87 -0.98 -13.08
C LEU A 154 -4.37 -1.10 -12.81
N LEU A 155 -4.99 -0.07 -12.21
CA LEU A 155 -6.42 0.01 -11.97
C LEU A 155 -7.19 0.02 -13.30
N ALA A 156 -6.78 0.85 -14.26
CA ALA A 156 -7.41 0.95 -15.57
C ALA A 156 -7.31 -0.36 -16.35
N ILE A 157 -6.13 -1.00 -16.37
CA ILE A 157 -5.94 -2.32 -16.99
C ILE A 157 -6.83 -3.35 -16.31
N GLY A 158 -6.87 -3.36 -14.98
CA GLY A 158 -7.76 -4.24 -14.22
C GLY A 158 -9.23 -4.07 -14.60
N ALA A 159 -9.67 -2.83 -14.79
CA ALA A 159 -11.07 -2.52 -15.13
C ALA A 159 -11.48 -3.01 -16.52
N VAL A 160 -10.57 -2.99 -17.51
CA VAL A 160 -10.89 -3.32 -18.91
C VAL A 160 -10.42 -4.71 -19.34
N ALA A 161 -9.42 -5.27 -18.67
CA ALA A 161 -8.74 -6.49 -19.06
C ALA A 161 -8.31 -7.34 -17.84
N PHE A 162 -9.21 -7.46 -16.85
CA PHE A 162 -8.94 -8.23 -15.63
C PHE A 162 -8.37 -9.64 -15.83
N PRO A 163 -8.77 -10.42 -16.86
CA PRO A 163 -8.18 -11.74 -17.10
C PRO A 163 -6.66 -11.73 -17.29
N LEU A 164 -6.07 -10.62 -17.78
CA LEU A 164 -4.61 -10.46 -17.90
C LEU A 164 -3.94 -10.16 -16.55
N VAL A 165 -4.70 -9.68 -15.58
CA VAL A 165 -4.23 -9.27 -14.26
C VAL A 165 -4.41 -10.39 -13.25
N ALA A 166 -5.52 -11.12 -13.31
CA ALA A 166 -5.91 -12.13 -12.34
C ALA A 166 -4.79 -13.16 -11.99
N PRO A 167 -3.97 -13.65 -12.94
CA PRO A 167 -2.95 -14.65 -12.63
C PRO A 167 -1.85 -14.21 -11.65
N ALA A 168 -1.51 -12.91 -11.64
CA ALA A 168 -0.40 -12.38 -10.84
C ALA A 168 -0.68 -10.98 -10.23
N GLY A 169 -1.96 -10.61 -10.14
CA GLY A 169 -2.38 -9.27 -9.75
C GLY A 169 -1.86 -8.88 -8.38
N TYR A 170 -1.91 -9.77 -7.39
CA TYR A 170 -1.44 -9.46 -6.05
C TYR A 170 0.08 -9.31 -6.01
N LEU A 171 0.86 -10.03 -6.84
CA LEU A 171 2.29 -9.78 -6.96
C LEU A 171 2.59 -8.42 -7.59
N ALA A 172 1.83 -8.04 -8.62
CA ALA A 172 1.92 -6.71 -9.23
C ALA A 172 1.60 -5.61 -8.19
N LEU A 173 0.57 -5.80 -7.37
CA LEU A 173 0.23 -4.90 -6.27
C LEU A 173 1.31 -4.89 -5.18
N GLY A 174 1.92 -6.03 -4.87
CA GLY A 174 3.07 -6.14 -3.97
C GLY A 174 4.28 -5.34 -4.44
N ALA A 175 4.62 -5.45 -5.73
CA ALA A 175 5.68 -4.65 -6.34
C ALA A 175 5.36 -3.15 -6.29
N LEU A 176 4.13 -2.78 -6.70
CA LEU A 176 3.65 -1.41 -6.65
C LEU A 176 3.71 -0.83 -5.24
N HIS A 177 3.32 -1.61 -4.22
CA HIS A 177 3.31 -1.20 -2.81
C HIS A 177 4.72 -1.10 -2.20
N ALA A 178 5.63 -2.01 -2.52
CA ALA A 178 6.91 -2.07 -1.82
C ALA A 178 7.99 -1.18 -2.43
N LEU A 179 8.06 -1.15 -3.77
CA LEU A 179 9.18 -0.52 -4.48
C LEU A 179 9.29 0.98 -4.25
N PRO A 180 8.21 1.78 -4.22
CA PRO A 180 8.34 3.21 -3.97
C PRO A 180 9.01 3.51 -2.63
N MET A 181 8.70 2.73 -1.58
CA MET A 181 9.32 2.86 -0.26
C MET A 181 10.79 2.41 -0.26
N LEU A 182 11.09 1.27 -0.88
CA LEU A 182 12.47 0.76 -1.01
C LEU A 182 13.38 1.74 -1.77
N LEU A 183 12.85 2.32 -2.84
CA LEU A 183 13.56 3.29 -3.68
C LEU A 183 13.66 4.66 -3.01
N ASP A 184 12.72 5.03 -2.15
CA ASP A 184 12.80 6.29 -1.42
C ASP A 184 13.90 6.28 -0.34
N VAL A 185 14.09 5.13 0.33
CA VAL A 185 15.24 4.92 1.22
C VAL A 185 16.57 5.02 0.46
N ARG A 186 16.58 4.64 -0.82
CA ARG A 186 17.74 4.78 -1.72
C ARG A 186 17.68 6.11 -2.48
N THR A 187 17.90 7.21 -1.77
CA THR A 187 17.70 8.59 -2.25
C THR A 187 18.51 9.00 -3.48
N ALA A 188 19.53 8.22 -3.87
CA ALA A 188 20.41 8.52 -5.00
C ALA A 188 19.73 8.47 -6.38
N LEU A 189 18.55 7.85 -6.51
CA LEU A 189 17.89 7.70 -7.80
C LEU A 189 16.98 8.90 -8.15
N PRO A 190 17.08 9.46 -9.37
CA PRO A 190 16.12 10.41 -9.91
C PRO A 190 14.69 9.85 -9.92
N ALA A 191 13.69 10.73 -9.72
CA ALA A 191 12.28 10.35 -9.66
C ALA A 191 11.81 9.53 -10.88
N VAL A 192 12.22 9.93 -12.09
CA VAL A 192 11.88 9.22 -13.34
C VAL A 192 12.37 7.77 -13.35
N HIS A 193 13.57 7.51 -12.81
CA HIS A 193 14.09 6.15 -12.70
C HIS A 193 13.31 5.35 -11.66
N ARG A 194 12.90 5.97 -10.54
CA ARG A 194 12.07 5.28 -9.56
C ARG A 194 10.73 4.87 -10.16
N THR A 195 10.07 5.77 -10.88
CA THR A 195 8.82 5.47 -11.60
C THR A 195 9.02 4.37 -12.65
N GLY A 196 10.10 4.45 -13.43
CA GLY A 196 10.44 3.44 -14.42
C GLY A 196 10.65 2.06 -13.80
N VAL A 197 11.39 1.97 -12.69
CA VAL A 197 11.62 0.70 -11.97
C VAL A 197 10.31 0.13 -11.44
N VAL A 198 9.45 0.95 -10.83
CA VAL A 198 8.13 0.51 -10.34
C VAL A 198 7.27 0.00 -11.49
N GLY A 199 7.19 0.75 -12.60
CA GLY A 199 6.42 0.37 -13.78
C GLY A 199 6.91 -0.92 -14.42
N VAL A 200 8.23 -1.06 -14.61
CA VAL A 200 8.84 -2.27 -15.16
C VAL A 200 8.59 -3.48 -14.26
N ALA A 201 8.71 -3.35 -12.94
CA ALA A 201 8.45 -4.44 -12.02
C ALA A 201 6.98 -4.88 -12.03
N VAL A 202 6.04 -3.93 -12.02
CA VAL A 202 4.60 -4.21 -12.14
C VAL A 202 4.30 -4.92 -13.46
N ALA A 203 4.82 -4.40 -14.57
CA ALA A 203 4.64 -5.01 -15.88
C ALA A 203 5.24 -6.43 -15.95
N ALA A 204 6.43 -6.63 -15.37
CA ALA A 204 7.08 -7.94 -15.32
C ALA A 204 6.26 -8.98 -14.55
N MET A 205 5.65 -8.60 -13.42
CA MET A 205 4.76 -9.49 -12.67
C MET A 205 3.53 -9.89 -13.50
N LEU A 206 2.91 -8.94 -14.19
CA LEU A 206 1.76 -9.21 -15.05
C LEU A 206 2.14 -10.13 -16.23
N VAL A 207 3.24 -9.84 -16.93
CA VAL A 207 3.73 -10.65 -18.06
C VAL A 207 4.07 -12.07 -17.60
N ALA A 208 4.79 -12.21 -16.49
CA ALA A 208 5.11 -13.53 -15.94
C ALA A 208 3.83 -14.31 -15.58
N GLY A 209 2.83 -13.64 -14.99
CA GLY A 209 1.53 -14.23 -14.71
C GLY A 209 0.82 -14.76 -15.95
N VAL A 210 0.81 -13.98 -17.05
CA VAL A 210 0.20 -14.39 -18.32
C VAL A 210 0.94 -15.55 -18.98
N VAL A 211 2.26 -15.62 -18.86
CA VAL A 211 3.06 -16.70 -19.47
C VAL A 211 2.91 -18.04 -18.73
N ILE A 212 2.65 -17.99 -17.42
CA ILE A 212 2.58 -19.19 -16.56
C ILE A 212 1.15 -19.74 -16.44
N ALA A 213 0.13 -18.91 -16.68
CA ALA A 213 -1.30 -19.28 -16.62
C ALA A 213 -1.74 -20.16 -17.79
#